data_AF-A0A942GA66-F1
#
_entry.id   AF-A0A942GA66-F1
#
_cell.length_a   1.000
_cell.length_b   1.000
_cell.length_c   1.000
_cell.angle_alpha   90.00
_cell.angle_beta   90.00
_cell.angle_gamma   90.00
#
_symmetry.space_group_name_H-M   'P 1'
#
loop_
_entity.id
_entity.type
_entity.pdbx_description
1 polymer ?
#
loop_
_entity_poly.entity_id
_entity_poly.type
_entity_poly.pdbx_seq_one_letter_code
_entity_poly.pdbx_strand_id
1 'polypeptide(L)'
;MRLRLMDINTDFDALANYGLAGLRRHRIERLTRQTYDQGALLTYEDLALLLTTSPATVKRDIFFLRKEGKFIMTRGTKLDMGPGLSHKSIILDLYFKGYSFTDIELKTNHSKEAVDRYIKDYHRVEILWNHDIKDPDKISHLSRLSKRIVQQYIDLLPAKFKNSFSKNMDA
;
A
#
# COMPACT_ATOMS: atom_id res chain seq x y z
N MET A 1 -7.25 -17.95 -5.56
CA MET A 1 -7.50 -16.49 -5.59
C MET A 1 -8.90 -16.24 -6.10
N ARG A 2 -9.70 -15.42 -5.41
CA ARG A 2 -11.09 -15.12 -5.78
C ARG A 2 -11.23 -13.65 -6.18
N LEU A 3 -11.76 -13.38 -7.36
CA LEU A 3 -11.96 -12.03 -7.87
C LEU A 3 -13.44 -11.74 -8.09
N ARG A 4 -13.88 -10.54 -7.72
CA ARG A 4 -15.19 -9.99 -8.11
C ARG A 4 -14.99 -9.10 -9.34
N LEU A 5 -15.16 -9.72 -10.51
CA LEU A 5 -15.02 -9.01 -11.80
C LEU A 5 -16.09 -7.94 -11.96
N MET A 6 -17.34 -8.25 -11.61
CA MET A 6 -18.46 -7.32 -11.70
C MET A 6 -19.12 -7.12 -10.34
N ASP A 7 -19.45 -5.87 -10.07
CA ASP A 7 -20.26 -5.45 -8.93
C ASP A 7 -21.35 -4.53 -9.46
N ILE A 8 -22.55 -5.09 -9.70
CA ILE A 8 -23.60 -4.47 -10.53
C ILE A 8 -23.91 -3.04 -10.10
N ASN A 9 -24.08 -2.83 -8.80
CA ASN A 9 -24.47 -1.51 -8.28
C ASN A 9 -23.37 -0.49 -8.56
N THR A 10 -22.15 -0.76 -8.08
CA THR A 10 -21.05 0.21 -8.22
C THR A 10 -20.55 0.36 -9.66
N ASP A 11 -20.63 -0.70 -10.47
CA ASP A 11 -20.25 -0.67 -11.89
C ASP A 11 -21.27 0.12 -12.71
N PHE A 12 -22.57 -0.02 -12.41
CA PHE A 12 -23.60 0.76 -13.09
C PHE A 12 -23.42 2.25 -12.81
N ASP A 13 -23.19 2.62 -11.54
CA ASP A 13 -22.93 4.01 -11.16
C ASP A 13 -21.67 4.55 -11.84
N ALA A 14 -20.58 3.77 -11.89
CA ALA A 14 -19.36 4.18 -12.55
C ALA A 14 -19.56 4.36 -14.07
N LEU A 15 -20.34 3.47 -14.70
CA LEU A 15 -20.67 3.56 -16.13
C LEU A 15 -21.54 4.78 -16.43
N ALA A 16 -22.58 5.02 -15.63
CA ALA A 16 -23.50 6.13 -15.82
C ALA A 16 -22.82 7.49 -15.68
N ASN A 17 -21.95 7.65 -14.68
CA ASN A 17 -21.33 8.94 -14.37
C ASN A 17 -20.02 9.20 -15.15
N TYR A 18 -19.29 8.15 -15.55
CA TYR A 18 -17.94 8.29 -16.08
C TYR A 18 -17.68 7.48 -17.37
N GLY A 19 -18.71 6.84 -17.93
CA GLY A 19 -18.64 6.07 -19.17
C GLY A 19 -17.75 4.83 -19.07
N LEU A 20 -17.42 4.24 -20.24
CA LEU A 20 -16.64 3.00 -20.32
C LEU A 20 -15.23 3.13 -19.73
N ALA A 21 -14.60 4.30 -19.88
CA ALA A 21 -13.27 4.54 -19.32
C ALA A 21 -13.32 4.60 -17.78
N GLY A 22 -14.30 5.30 -17.21
CA GLY A 22 -14.49 5.35 -15.76
C GLY A 22 -14.86 4.00 -15.16
N LEU A 23 -15.78 3.26 -15.80
CA LEU A 23 -16.07 1.88 -15.42
C LEU A 23 -14.80 1.01 -15.39
N ARG A 24 -13.97 1.09 -16.43
CA ARG A 24 -12.74 0.31 -16.50
C ARG A 24 -11.78 0.68 -15.37
N ARG A 25 -11.59 1.97 -15.09
CA ARG A 25 -10.76 2.46 -13.98
C ARG A 25 -11.27 2.00 -12.62
N HIS A 26 -12.58 2.09 -12.40
CA HIS A 26 -13.25 1.57 -11.20
C HIS A 26 -12.99 0.07 -11.00
N ARG A 27 -13.08 -0.71 -12.08
CA ARG A 27 -12.75 -2.14 -12.05
C ARG A 27 -11.26 -2.40 -11.79
N ILE A 28 -10.34 -1.62 -12.39
CA ILE A 28 -8.90 -1.72 -12.11
C ILE A 28 -8.63 -1.51 -10.62
N GLU A 29 -9.19 -0.46 -10.03
CA GLU A 29 -9.05 -0.17 -8.59
C GLU A 29 -9.54 -1.36 -7.74
N ARG A 30 -10.73 -1.89 -8.05
CA ARG A 30 -11.30 -3.04 -7.32
C ARG A 30 -10.44 -4.29 -7.44
N LEU A 31 -10.01 -4.67 -8.64
CA LEU A 31 -9.26 -5.91 -8.89
C LEU A 31 -7.86 -5.87 -8.28
N THR A 32 -7.18 -4.73 -8.41
CA THR A 32 -5.84 -4.56 -7.83
C THR A 32 -5.89 -4.57 -6.31
N ARG A 33 -6.91 -3.94 -5.70
CA ARG A 33 -7.15 -4.04 -4.24
C ARG A 33 -7.42 -5.48 -3.79
N GLN A 34 -8.35 -6.18 -4.44
CA GLN A 34 -8.71 -7.55 -4.06
C GLN A 34 -7.54 -8.53 -4.15
N THR A 35 -6.70 -8.40 -5.18
CA THR A 35 -5.51 -9.24 -5.30
C THR A 35 -4.49 -8.91 -4.24
N TYR A 36 -4.25 -7.62 -3.99
CA TYR A 36 -3.36 -7.16 -2.94
C TYR A 36 -3.75 -7.71 -1.57
N ASP A 37 -5.04 -7.61 -1.19
CA ASP A 37 -5.56 -8.09 0.09
C ASP A 37 -5.41 -9.61 0.25
N GLN A 38 -5.40 -10.36 -0.86
CA GLN A 38 -5.17 -11.81 -0.90
C GLN A 38 -3.68 -12.18 -0.98
N GLY A 39 -2.77 -11.21 -0.88
CA GLY A 39 -1.33 -11.44 -0.98
C GLY A 39 -0.82 -11.75 -2.40
N ALA A 40 -1.65 -11.51 -3.42
CA ALA A 40 -1.32 -11.69 -4.83
C ALA A 40 -1.20 -10.34 -5.55
N LEU A 41 -0.68 -10.33 -6.78
CA LEU A 41 -0.61 -9.14 -7.62
C LEU A 41 -0.84 -9.48 -9.09
N LEU A 42 -1.64 -8.63 -9.74
CA LEU A 42 -1.89 -8.67 -11.17
C LEU A 42 -0.81 -7.92 -11.94
N THR A 43 -0.47 -8.41 -13.13
CA THR A 43 0.29 -7.67 -14.12
C THR A 43 -0.62 -6.77 -14.97
N TYR A 44 -0.05 -5.97 -15.88
CA TYR A 44 -0.86 -5.20 -16.82
C TYR A 44 -1.56 -6.10 -17.85
N GLU A 45 -0.93 -7.22 -18.21
CA GLU A 45 -1.48 -8.25 -19.09
C GLU A 45 -2.67 -8.95 -18.44
N ASP A 46 -2.57 -9.31 -17.15
CA ASP A 46 -3.68 -9.91 -16.41
C ASP A 46 -4.89 -8.97 -16.40
N LEU A 47 -4.68 -7.69 -16.06
CA LEU A 47 -5.74 -6.68 -16.04
C LEU A 47 -6.34 -6.44 -17.44
N ALA A 48 -5.51 -6.44 -18.48
CA ALA A 48 -5.96 -6.28 -19.85
C ALA A 48 -6.86 -7.44 -20.28
N LEU A 49 -6.47 -8.66 -19.95
CA LEU A 49 -7.26 -9.87 -20.21
C LEU A 49 -8.60 -9.84 -19.46
N LEU A 50 -8.58 -9.53 -18.15
CA LEU A 50 -9.78 -9.53 -17.31
C LEU A 50 -10.79 -8.42 -17.69
N LEU A 51 -10.31 -7.32 -18.25
CA LEU A 51 -11.13 -6.15 -18.61
C LEU A 51 -11.36 -6.03 -20.11
N THR A 52 -10.98 -7.05 -20.88
CA THR A 52 -11.15 -7.12 -22.34
C THR A 52 -10.62 -5.84 -23.03
N THR A 53 -9.39 -5.47 -22.69
CA THR A 53 -8.72 -4.27 -23.23
C THR A 53 -7.26 -4.56 -23.56
N SER A 54 -6.49 -3.54 -23.92
CA SER A 54 -5.05 -3.68 -24.18
C SER A 54 -4.19 -3.27 -22.97
N PRO A 55 -2.99 -3.86 -22.78
CA PRO A 55 -2.05 -3.44 -21.74
C PRO A 55 -1.69 -1.95 -21.83
N ALA A 56 -1.64 -1.38 -23.03
CA ALA A 56 -1.41 0.05 -23.25
C ALA A 56 -2.54 0.92 -22.68
N THR A 57 -3.79 0.45 -22.74
CA THR A 57 -4.94 1.13 -22.14
C THR A 57 -4.91 1.03 -20.61
N VAL A 58 -4.63 -0.17 -20.08
CA VAL A 58 -4.43 -0.37 -18.64
C VAL A 58 -3.34 0.54 -18.10
N LYS A 59 -2.19 0.63 -18.78
CA LYS A 59 -1.08 1.52 -18.39
C LYS A 59 -1.52 2.99 -18.30
N ARG A 60 -2.30 3.48 -19.28
CA ARG A 60 -2.85 4.85 -19.27
C ARG A 60 -3.84 5.06 -18.13
N ASP A 61 -4.73 4.12 -17.90
CA ASP A 61 -5.72 4.22 -16.82
C ASP A 61 -5.06 4.17 -15.44
N ILE A 62 -4.05 3.32 -15.25
CA ILE A 62 -3.27 3.27 -14.00
C ILE A 62 -2.49 4.57 -13.79
N PHE A 63 -1.90 5.13 -14.84
CA PHE A 63 -1.26 6.44 -14.75
C PHE A 63 -2.24 7.53 -14.29
N PHE A 64 -3.44 7.55 -14.88
CA PHE A 64 -4.49 8.50 -14.52
C PHE A 64 -4.95 8.32 -13.06
N LEU A 65 -5.27 7.07 -12.67
CA LEU A 65 -5.66 6.74 -11.29
C LEU A 65 -4.59 7.18 -10.28
N ARG A 66 -3.31 6.93 -10.57
CA ARG A 66 -2.20 7.38 -9.71
C ARG A 66 -2.10 8.91 -9.63
N LYS A 67 -2.35 9.62 -10.73
CA LYS A 67 -2.38 11.09 -10.74
C LYS A 67 -3.52 11.65 -9.90
N GLU A 68 -4.64 10.94 -9.79
CA GLU A 68 -5.74 11.25 -8.87
C GLU A 68 -5.46 10.82 -7.42
N GLY A 69 -4.27 10.29 -7.13
CA GLY A 69 -3.89 9.82 -5.80
C GLY A 69 -4.44 8.44 -5.44
N LYS A 70 -5.03 7.72 -6.40
CA LYS A 70 -5.50 6.35 -6.17
C LYS A 70 -4.31 5.40 -6.06
N PHE A 71 -4.33 4.57 -5.03
CA PHE A 71 -3.36 3.50 -4.89
C PHE A 71 -3.69 2.33 -5.81
N ILE A 72 -2.76 2.03 -6.72
CA ILE A 72 -2.84 0.90 -7.64
C ILE A 72 -1.53 0.13 -7.55
N MET A 73 -1.55 -1.03 -6.88
CA MET A 73 -0.43 -1.95 -6.82
C MET A 73 -0.55 -3.03 -7.90
N THR A 74 0.45 -3.10 -8.76
CA THR A 74 0.62 -4.19 -9.73
C THR A 74 1.93 -4.91 -9.47
N ARG A 75 2.09 -6.09 -10.07
CA ARG A 75 3.33 -6.87 -9.94
C ARG A 75 4.55 -6.09 -10.40
N GLY A 76 4.47 -5.41 -11.54
CA GLY A 76 5.56 -4.56 -12.04
C GLY A 76 5.92 -3.46 -11.05
N THR A 77 4.93 -2.75 -10.51
CA THR A 77 5.17 -1.69 -9.52
C THR A 77 5.83 -2.21 -8.24
N LYS A 78 5.46 -3.39 -7.74
CA LYS A 78 6.15 -3.98 -6.57
C LYS A 78 7.60 -4.34 -6.88
N LEU A 79 7.91 -4.80 -8.09
CA LEU A 79 9.29 -5.09 -8.50
C LEU A 79 10.11 -3.80 -8.60
N ASP A 80 9.52 -2.73 -9.10
CA ASP A 80 10.18 -1.42 -9.30
C ASP A 80 10.42 -0.65 -7.98
N MET A 81 9.63 -0.88 -6.93
CA MET A 81 9.72 -0.17 -5.64
C MET A 81 10.99 -0.48 -4.83
N GLY A 82 11.82 -1.42 -5.28
CA GLY A 82 13.02 -1.83 -4.56
C GLY A 82 12.71 -2.40 -3.16
N PRO A 83 13.74 -2.84 -2.42
CA PRO A 83 13.53 -3.57 -1.18
C PRO A 83 13.05 -2.73 0.03
N GLY A 84 13.13 -1.39 -0.05
CA GLY A 84 12.93 -0.47 1.08
C GLY A 84 11.65 0.36 1.06
N LEU A 85 11.07 0.66 -0.11
CA LEU A 85 9.88 1.50 -0.23
C LEU A 85 8.63 0.62 -0.17
N SER A 86 8.31 0.09 1.01
CA SER A 86 7.02 -0.57 1.19
C SER A 86 5.95 0.46 1.54
N HIS A 87 4.76 0.33 0.97
CA HIS A 87 3.58 1.18 1.18
C HIS A 87 3.16 1.36 2.66
N LYS A 88 3.76 0.59 3.56
CA LYS A 88 3.65 0.67 5.02
C LYS A 88 4.24 1.97 5.58
N SER A 89 5.32 2.49 4.99
CA SER A 89 5.92 3.75 5.45
C SER A 89 4.99 4.93 5.20
N ILE A 90 4.20 4.89 4.12
CA ILE A 90 3.18 5.90 3.81
C ILE A 90 2.02 5.83 4.82
N ILE A 91 1.58 4.62 5.18
CA ILE A 91 0.56 4.43 6.23
C ILE A 91 1.04 5.01 7.55
N LEU A 92 2.26 4.67 7.96
CA LEU A 92 2.83 5.16 9.22
C LEU A 92 3.06 6.68 9.20
N ASP A 93 3.54 7.24 8.09
CA ASP A 93 3.68 8.69 7.92
C ASP A 93 2.34 9.42 8.06
N LEU A 94 1.28 8.93 7.42
CA LEU A 94 -0.06 9.50 7.56
C LEU A 94 -0.60 9.32 8.99
N TYR A 95 -0.34 8.18 9.63
CA TYR A 95 -0.70 7.96 11.02
C TYR A 95 -0.01 8.97 11.96
N PHE A 96 1.30 9.18 11.81
CA PHE A 96 2.03 10.17 12.63
C PHE A 96 1.62 11.62 12.35
N LYS A 97 1.10 11.90 11.15
CA LYS A 97 0.49 13.20 10.81
C LYS A 97 -0.91 13.40 11.42
N GLY A 98 -1.43 12.42 12.17
CA GLY A 98 -2.71 12.51 12.88
C GLY A 98 -3.93 12.24 12.01
N TYR A 99 -3.77 11.66 10.81
CA TYR A 99 -4.92 11.26 10.00
C TYR A 99 -5.70 10.11 10.67
N SER A 100 -7.03 10.12 10.55
CA SER A 100 -7.85 9.03 11.05
C SER A 100 -7.62 7.75 10.25
N PHE A 101 -7.93 6.59 10.83
CA PHE A 101 -7.82 5.30 10.14
C PHE A 101 -8.59 5.30 8.82
N THR A 102 -9.80 5.87 8.81
CA THR A 102 -10.63 5.99 7.61
C THR A 102 -10.00 6.90 6.55
N ASP A 103 -9.34 7.99 6.96
CA ASP A 103 -8.62 8.86 6.01
C ASP A 103 -7.40 8.16 5.42
N ILE A 104 -6.68 7.37 6.23
CA ILE A 104 -5.54 6.58 5.78
C ILE A 104 -6.00 5.49 4.83
N GLU A 105 -7.12 4.81 5.12
CA GLU A 105 -7.76 3.85 4.22
C GLU A 105 -8.08 4.51 2.88
N LEU A 106 -8.72 5.68 2.88
CA LEU A 106 -9.06 6.39 1.63
C LEU A 106 -7.83 6.85 0.86
N LYS A 107 -6.82 7.39 1.56
CA LYS A 107 -5.59 7.95 0.94
C LYS A 107 -4.62 6.88 0.46
N THR A 108 -4.59 5.74 1.14
CA THR A 108 -3.65 4.65 0.81
C THR A 108 -4.32 3.47 0.14
N ASN A 109 -5.66 3.47 0.05
CA ASN A 109 -6.54 2.39 -0.44
C ASN A 109 -6.23 1.02 0.17
N HIS A 110 -5.75 0.99 1.42
CA HIS A 110 -5.61 -0.22 2.20
C HIS A 110 -6.90 -0.52 2.94
N SER A 111 -7.17 -1.80 3.20
CA SER A 111 -8.24 -2.18 4.11
C SER A 111 -7.92 -1.73 5.54
N LYS A 112 -8.97 -1.54 6.34
CA LYS A 112 -8.85 -1.26 7.77
C LYS A 112 -7.95 -2.26 8.48
N GLU A 113 -8.09 -3.53 8.15
CA GLU A 113 -7.31 -4.62 8.72
C GLU A 113 -5.83 -4.54 8.34
N ALA A 114 -5.52 -4.08 7.12
CA ALA A 114 -4.14 -3.86 6.71
C ALA A 114 -3.52 -2.66 7.45
N VAL A 115 -4.22 -1.53 7.51
CA VAL A 115 -3.79 -0.33 8.24
C VAL A 115 -3.55 -0.65 9.72
N ASP A 116 -4.53 -1.30 10.37
CA ASP A 116 -4.45 -1.73 11.77
C ASP A 116 -3.28 -2.68 12.02
N ARG A 117 -3.05 -3.65 11.12
CA ARG A 117 -1.89 -4.55 11.20
C ARG A 117 -0.58 -3.80 11.19
N TYR A 118 -0.39 -2.86 10.26
CA TYR A 118 0.88 -2.12 10.16
C TYR A 118 1.14 -1.23 11.37
N ILE A 119 0.11 -0.57 11.90
CA ILE A 119 0.23 0.27 13.10
C ILE A 119 0.53 -0.60 14.33
N LYS A 120 -0.13 -1.76 14.49
CA LYS A 120 0.16 -2.71 15.58
C LYS A 120 1.57 -3.29 15.50
N ASP A 121 2.01 -3.69 14.31
CA ASP A 121 3.36 -4.21 14.10
C ASP A 121 4.41 -3.15 14.43
N TYR A 122 4.19 -1.89 14.04
CA TYR A 122 5.05 -0.77 14.41
C TYR A 122 5.14 -0.60 15.93
N HIS A 123 4.00 -0.49 16.62
CA HIS A 123 3.99 -0.32 18.07
C HIS A 123 4.64 -1.49 18.81
N ARG A 124 4.52 -2.73 18.30
CA ARG A 124 5.21 -3.88 18.88
C ARG A 124 6.73 -3.71 18.80
N VAL A 125 7.25 -3.24 17.68
CA VAL A 125 8.69 -2.96 17.53
C VAL A 125 9.11 -1.77 18.40
N GLU A 126 8.31 -0.71 18.46
CA GLU A 126 8.55 0.47 19.29
C GLU A 126 8.62 0.14 20.79
N ILE A 127 7.67 -0.65 21.30
CA ILE A 127 7.66 -1.09 22.70
C ILE A 127 8.92 -1.90 23.02
N LEU A 128 9.26 -2.88 22.19
CA LEU A 128 10.47 -3.70 22.39
C LEU A 128 11.74 -2.84 22.36
N TRP A 129 11.80 -1.88 21.43
CA TRP A 129 12.91 -0.93 21.35
C TRP A 129 13.00 -0.05 22.60
N ASN A 130 11.88 0.45 23.12
CA ASN A 130 11.84 1.31 24.31
C ASN A 130 12.18 0.53 25.60
N HIS A 131 11.98 -0.79 25.63
CA HIS A 131 12.44 -1.69 26.70
C HIS A 131 13.88 -2.19 26.53
N ASP A 132 14.70 -1.43 25.80
CA ASP A 132 16.14 -1.68 25.60
C ASP A 132 16.51 -2.97 24.86
N ILE A 133 15.55 -3.60 24.18
CA ILE A 133 15.82 -4.71 23.27
C ILE A 133 16.21 -4.12 21.91
N LYS A 134 17.50 -3.85 21.71
CA LYS A 134 18.02 -3.21 20.48
C LYS A 134 18.44 -4.17 19.37
N ASP A 135 18.56 -5.45 19.69
CA ASP A 135 18.98 -6.50 18.76
C ASP A 135 17.82 -6.86 17.79
N PRO A 136 17.97 -6.63 16.48
CA PRO A 136 16.93 -6.95 15.49
C PRO A 136 16.55 -8.43 15.45
N ASP A 137 17.46 -9.35 15.77
CA ASP A 137 17.17 -10.79 15.78
C ASP A 137 16.27 -11.14 16.98
N LYS A 138 16.52 -10.56 18.15
CA LYS A 138 15.66 -10.70 19.33
C LYS A 138 14.29 -10.08 19.11
N ILE A 139 14.25 -8.88 18.54
CA ILE A 139 12.98 -8.23 18.20
C ILE A 139 12.20 -9.07 17.18
N SER A 140 12.87 -9.62 16.16
CA SER A 140 12.24 -10.52 15.18
C SER A 140 11.59 -11.73 15.84
N HIS A 141 12.30 -12.38 16.76
CA HIS A 141 11.78 -13.52 17.51
C HIS A 141 10.56 -13.16 18.38
N LEU A 142 10.65 -12.07 19.15
CA LEU A 142 9.58 -11.65 20.07
C LEU A 142 8.35 -11.07 19.34
N SER A 143 8.58 -10.36 18.24
CA SER A 143 7.51 -9.72 17.47
C SER A 143 6.83 -10.65 16.47
N ARG A 144 7.45 -11.81 16.17
CA ARG A 144 7.11 -12.74 15.08
C ARG A 144 7.13 -12.08 13.70
N LEU A 145 7.89 -11.00 13.54
CA LEU A 145 8.13 -10.32 12.28
C LEU A 145 9.46 -10.78 11.69
N SER A 146 9.62 -10.73 10.38
CA SER A 146 10.92 -11.03 9.77
C SER A 146 11.94 -9.93 10.11
N LYS A 147 13.22 -10.30 10.26
CA LYS A 147 14.32 -9.37 10.54
C LYS A 147 14.31 -8.15 9.63
N ARG A 148 14.01 -8.35 8.34
CA ARG A 148 13.90 -7.27 7.35
C ARG A 148 12.77 -6.28 7.68
N ILE A 149 11.60 -6.77 8.11
CA ILE A 149 10.47 -5.91 8.51
C ILE A 149 10.81 -5.17 9.81
N VAL A 150 11.42 -5.85 10.76
CA VAL A 150 11.89 -5.24 12.00
C VAL A 150 12.85 -4.09 11.71
N GLN A 151 13.83 -4.30 10.83
CA GLN A 151 14.78 -3.25 10.45
C GLN A 151 14.08 -2.04 9.84
N GLN A 152 13.10 -2.26 8.95
CA GLN A 152 12.29 -1.19 8.38
C GLN A 152 11.56 -0.37 9.44
N TYR A 153 10.96 -1.00 10.46
CA TYR A 153 10.28 -0.27 11.52
C TYR A 153 11.27 0.44 12.47
N ILE A 154 12.43 -0.17 12.77
CA ILE A 154 13.49 0.47 13.55
C ILE A 154 13.96 1.76 12.86
N ASP A 155 14.12 1.73 11.54
CA ASP A 155 14.54 2.90 10.76
C ASP A 155 13.49 4.01 10.73
N LEU A 156 12.22 3.67 11.02
CA LEU A 156 11.12 4.62 11.16
C LEU A 156 10.90 5.13 12.60
N LEU A 157 11.69 4.69 13.59
CA LEU A 157 11.55 5.16 14.97
C LEU A 157 12.00 6.63 15.10
N PRO A 158 11.31 7.45 15.91
CA PRO A 158 11.62 8.88 16.10
C PRO A 158 13.07 9.16 16.53
N ALA A 159 13.69 8.24 17.28
CA ALA A 159 15.09 8.33 17.69
C ALA A 159 16.10 8.32 16.52
N LYS A 160 15.73 7.73 15.37
CA LYS A 160 16.53 7.77 14.13
C LYS A 160 16.02 8.79 13.11
N PHE A 161 14.73 9.13 13.16
CA PHE A 161 14.10 10.11 12.26
C PHE A 161 14.69 11.53 12.37
N LYS A 162 15.22 11.92 13.54
CA LYS A 162 15.92 13.21 13.73
C LYS A 162 17.23 13.32 12.93
N ASN A 163 17.84 12.22 12.50
CA ASN A 163 19.13 12.23 11.78
C ASN A 163 19.03 12.20 10.25
N SER A 164 17.87 11.87 9.69
CA SER A 164 17.66 11.83 8.23
C SER A 164 17.08 13.12 7.65
N PHE A 165 16.46 13.97 8.47
CA PHE A 165 16.00 15.31 8.06
C PHE A 165 17.05 16.41 8.25
N SER A 166 17.95 16.29 9.23
CA SER A 166 19.05 17.27 9.43
C SER A 166 20.12 17.19 8.35
N LYS A 167 20.30 16.05 7.68
CA LYS A 167 21.28 15.88 6.59
C LYS A 167 20.85 16.44 5.23
N ASN A 168 19.57 16.75 5.04
CA ASN A 168 19.04 17.25 3.77
C ASN A 168 18.69 18.76 3.79
N MET A 169 19.04 19.46 4.86
CA MET A 169 18.85 20.92 4.96
C MET A 169 20.18 21.71 4.89
N ASP A 170 21.31 20.99 4.90
CA ASP A 170 22.67 21.53 4.79
C ASP A 170 23.40 21.04 3.51
N ALA A 171 22.66 20.66 2.45
CA ALA A 171 23.20 20.23 1.16
C ALA A 171 22.55 20.96 -0.02
#